data_AF-A0A1D3RIC3-F1
#
_entry.id   AF-A0A1D3RIC3-F1
#
_cell.length_a   1.000
_cell.length_b   1.000
_cell.length_c   1.000
_cell.angle_alpha   90.00
_cell.angle_beta   90.00
_cell.angle_gamma   90.00
#
_symmetry.space_group_name_H-M   'P 1'
#
loop_
_entity.id
_entity.type
_entity.pdbx_description
1 polymer ?
#
loop_
_entity_poly.entity_id
_entity_poly.type
_entity_poly.pdbx_seq_one_letter_code
_entity_poly.pdbx_strand_id
1 'polypeptide(L)'
;MNVFHVLNRFLASTGGVLLVVYEFLRIYKSDINPIYDNLYMLDNPYVPFSSFMLLSLTYLFLNMFSFSKNSMSNNLRGFLGCFLVSYSFLFFINQVYICFEYNKINSPKLAVSIYLCVYMFLYLCSLCIESLRSFSKKKVIKEKQQAAIKIEV
;
A
#
# COMPACT_ATOMS: atom_id res chain seq x y z
N MET A 1 -10.81 -2.26 -20.67
CA MET A 1 -10.50 -1.98 -19.25
C MET A 1 -9.88 -0.60 -19.19
N ASN A 2 -10.38 0.31 -18.35
CA ASN A 2 -9.91 1.69 -18.28
C ASN A 2 -8.43 1.73 -17.84
N VAL A 3 -7.56 2.47 -18.54
CA VAL A 3 -6.11 2.57 -18.25
C VAL A 3 -5.84 2.95 -16.79
N PHE A 4 -6.66 3.85 -16.24
CA PHE A 4 -6.65 4.23 -14.82
C PHE A 4 -6.81 3.05 -13.86
N HIS A 5 -7.59 2.02 -14.23
CA HIS A 5 -7.75 0.85 -13.39
C HIS A 5 -6.50 -0.01 -13.35
N VAL A 6 -5.82 -0.16 -14.50
CA VAL A 6 -4.57 -0.91 -14.58
C VAL A 6 -3.48 -0.19 -13.78
N LEU A 7 -3.37 1.13 -13.93
CA LEU A 7 -2.42 1.96 -13.17
C LEU A 7 -2.69 1.89 -11.66
N ASN A 8 -3.94 2.03 -11.23
CA ASN A 8 -4.28 1.92 -9.81
C ASN A 8 -3.95 0.53 -9.26
N ARG A 9 -4.31 -0.53 -10.00
CA ARG A 9 -3.99 -1.89 -9.58
C ARG A 9 -2.48 -2.13 -9.50
N PHE A 10 -1.71 -1.57 -10.43
CA PHE A 10 -0.26 -1.63 -10.40
C PHE A 10 0.29 -0.93 -9.15
N LEU A 11 -0.08 0.33 -8.91
CA LEU A 11 0.37 1.12 -7.77
C LEU A 11 0.03 0.46 -6.43
N ALA A 12 -1.19 -0.05 -6.27
CA ALA A 12 -1.61 -0.77 -5.08
C ALA A 12 -0.80 -2.07 -4.86
N SER A 13 -0.34 -2.73 -5.93
CA SER A 13 0.37 -4.01 -5.84
C SER A 13 1.86 -3.81 -5.57
N THR A 14 2.50 -2.88 -6.27
CA THR A 14 3.96 -2.67 -6.21
C THR A 14 4.36 -1.63 -5.18
N GLY A 15 3.44 -0.74 -4.77
CA GLY A 15 3.80 0.44 -4.01
C GLY A 15 4.43 0.16 -2.64
N GLY A 16 3.96 -0.87 -1.94
CA GLY A 16 4.54 -1.32 -0.68
C GLY A 16 5.95 -1.91 -0.84
N VAL A 17 6.18 -2.64 -1.93
CA VAL A 17 7.50 -3.22 -2.23
C VAL A 17 8.50 -2.12 -2.58
N LEU A 18 8.08 -1.11 -3.35
CA LEU A 18 8.93 0.04 -3.66
C LEU A 18 9.34 0.82 -2.40
N LEU A 19 8.44 0.96 -1.42
CA LEU A 19 8.75 1.59 -0.13
C LEU A 19 9.79 0.80 0.66
N VAL A 20 9.63 -0.52 0.70
CA VAL A 20 10.59 -1.43 1.35
C VAL A 20 11.97 -1.28 0.72
N VAL A 21 12.05 -1.30 -0.62
CA VAL A 21 13.32 -1.15 -1.35
C VAL A 21 13.94 0.23 -1.11
N TYR A 22 13.14 1.30 -1.14
CA TYR A 22 13.61 2.66 -0.89
C TYR A 22 14.25 2.81 0.48
N GLU A 23 13.61 2.27 1.53
CA GLU A 23 14.15 2.36 2.89
C GLU A 23 15.36 1.45 3.10
N PHE A 24 15.41 0.26 2.48
CA PHE A 24 16.63 -0.56 2.47
C PHE A 24 17.82 0.17 1.86
N LEU A 25 17.63 0.85 0.72
CA LEU A 25 18.68 1.66 0.09
C LEU A 25 19.12 2.82 0.98
N ARG A 26 18.19 3.41 1.72
CA ARG A 26 18.46 4.53 2.64
C ARG A 26 19.27 4.09 3.86
N ILE A 27 18.93 2.94 4.45
CA ILE A 27 19.69 2.31 5.55
C ILE A 27 21.11 1.99 5.08
N TYR A 28 21.25 1.30 3.94
CA TYR A 28 22.55 0.94 3.37
C TYR A 28 23.43 2.16 3.11
N LYS A 29 22.85 3.26 2.63
CA LYS A 29 23.58 4.51 2.40
C LYS A 29 24.00 5.21 3.70
N SER A 30 23.25 5.05 4.78
CA SER A 30 23.60 5.56 6.11
C SER A 30 24.74 4.77 6.75
N ASP A 31 24.76 3.45 6.58
CA ASP A 31 25.85 2.59 7.05
C ASP A 31 27.21 2.94 6.42
N ILE A 32 27.19 3.44 5.18
CA ILE A 32 28.39 3.91 4.46
C ILE A 32 28.81 5.32 4.90
N ASN A 33 27.87 6.16 5.39
CA ASN A 33 28.13 7.55 5.80
C ASN A 33 27.35 7.89 7.08
N PRO A 34 27.95 7.75 8.28
CA PRO A 34 27.25 7.86 9.57
C PRO A 34 26.87 9.30 9.98
N ILE A 35 27.03 10.28 9.09
CA ILE A 35 26.77 11.70 9.35
C ILE A 35 25.25 12.00 9.37
N TYR A 36 24.40 11.05 8.99
CA TYR A 36 22.98 11.28 8.82
C TYR A 36 22.16 10.93 10.07
N ASP A 37 21.39 11.90 10.58
CA ASP A 37 20.34 11.65 11.58
C ASP A 37 19.42 10.50 11.12
N ASN A 38 19.44 9.42 11.91
CA ASN A 38 18.77 8.14 11.67
C ASN A 38 17.28 8.21 12.01
N LEU A 39 16.51 9.04 11.30
CA LEU A 39 15.04 9.04 11.37
C LEU A 39 14.49 8.30 10.14
N TYR A 40 14.18 7.02 10.32
CA TYR A 40 13.62 6.16 9.27
C TYR A 40 12.10 6.11 9.37
N MET A 41 11.42 6.02 8.21
CA MET A 41 9.96 5.96 8.19
C MET A 41 9.45 4.67 8.84
N LEU A 42 10.23 3.59 8.71
CA LEU A 42 9.90 2.26 9.21
C LEU A 42 10.36 2.00 10.64
N ASP A 43 11.08 2.94 11.26
CA ASP A 43 11.36 2.93 12.71
C ASP A 43 10.10 3.34 13.48
N ASN A 44 9.06 2.53 13.35
CA ASN A 44 7.81 2.69 14.06
C ASN A 44 7.69 1.59 15.13
N PRO A 45 7.63 1.92 16.44
CA PRO A 45 7.55 0.92 17.50
C PRO A 45 6.27 0.10 17.46
N TYR A 46 5.23 0.58 16.77
CA TYR A 46 3.93 -0.08 16.69
C TYR A 46 3.84 -1.09 15.53
N VAL A 47 4.68 -0.98 14.51
CA VAL A 47 4.63 -1.85 13.32
C VAL A 47 6.04 -2.31 12.96
N PRO A 48 6.38 -3.58 13.20
CA PRO A 48 7.68 -4.09 12.80
C PRO A 48 7.79 -4.09 11.27
N PHE A 49 8.93 -3.60 10.77
CA PHE A 49 9.25 -3.52 9.35
C PHE A 49 9.06 -4.85 8.61
N SER A 50 9.47 -5.96 9.25
CA SER A 50 9.34 -7.31 8.71
C SER A 50 7.91 -7.69 8.39
N SER A 51 6.94 -7.29 9.22
CA SER A 51 5.52 -7.55 8.99
C SER A 51 4.99 -6.77 7.78
N PHE A 52 5.39 -5.52 7.62
CA PHE A 52 5.01 -4.73 6.44
C PHE A 52 5.64 -5.27 5.15
N MET A 53 6.90 -5.71 5.20
CA MET A 53 7.59 -6.34 4.09
C MET A 53 6.89 -7.64 3.66
N LEU A 54 6.65 -8.56 4.60
CA LEU A 54 5.94 -9.81 4.32
C LEU A 54 4.56 -9.55 3.74
N LEU A 55 3.81 -8.60 4.31
CA LEU A 55 2.46 -8.31 3.85
C LEU A 55 2.44 -7.69 2.45
N SER A 56 3.36 -6.76 2.14
CA SER A 56 3.47 -6.13 0.82
C SER A 56 3.87 -7.14 -0.27
N LEU A 57 4.81 -8.04 0.01
CA LEU A 57 5.17 -9.13 -0.90
C LEU A 57 4.00 -10.09 -1.10
N THR A 58 3.33 -10.50 -0.02
CA THR A 58 2.17 -11.41 -0.09
C THR A 58 1.05 -10.80 -0.93
N TYR A 59 0.77 -9.50 -0.76
CA TYR A 59 -0.23 -8.78 -1.54
C TYR A 59 0.15 -8.67 -3.02
N LEU A 60 1.42 -8.42 -3.35
CA LEU A 60 1.93 -8.44 -4.72
C LEU A 60 1.72 -9.82 -5.37
N PHE A 61 2.16 -10.90 -4.69
CA PHE A 61 2.02 -12.27 -5.18
C PHE A 61 0.56 -12.64 -5.41
N LEU A 62 -0.33 -12.32 -4.46
CA LEU A 62 -1.76 -12.55 -4.64
C LEU A 62 -2.31 -11.74 -5.82
N ASN A 63 -1.84 -10.52 -6.06
CA ASN A 63 -2.34 -9.70 -7.16
C ASN A 63 -1.87 -10.17 -8.54
N MET A 64 -0.69 -10.81 -8.62
CA MET A 64 -0.15 -11.40 -9.85
C MET A 64 -0.73 -12.78 -10.14
N PHE A 65 -0.80 -13.66 -9.14
CA PHE A 65 -1.14 -15.07 -9.33
C PHE A 65 -2.62 -15.41 -9.06
N SER A 66 -3.39 -14.51 -8.45
CA SER A 66 -4.82 -14.73 -8.25
C SER A 66 -5.58 -14.67 -9.57
N PHE A 67 -6.11 -15.82 -10.01
CA PHE A 67 -7.15 -15.86 -11.02
C PHE A 67 -8.40 -15.13 -10.51
N SER A 68 -8.77 -14.04 -11.19
CA SER A 68 -9.82 -13.11 -10.76
C SER A 68 -11.21 -13.73 -10.55
N LYS A 69 -11.43 -14.96 -11.00
CA LYS A 69 -12.68 -15.72 -10.87
C LYS A 69 -12.83 -16.41 -9.51
N ASN A 70 -11.75 -16.62 -8.75
CA ASN A 70 -11.83 -17.26 -7.44
C ASN A 70 -12.31 -16.26 -6.37
N SER A 71 -13.53 -16.46 -5.88
CA SER A 71 -14.16 -15.61 -4.86
C SER A 71 -13.40 -15.59 -3.54
N MET A 72 -12.79 -16.71 -3.15
CA MET A 72 -12.00 -16.83 -1.92
C MET A 72 -10.71 -16.01 -2.02
N SER A 73 -10.03 -16.07 -3.16
CA SER A 73 -8.80 -15.31 -3.40
C SER A 73 -9.07 -13.79 -3.45
N ASN A 74 -10.19 -13.36 -4.05
CA ASN A 74 -10.60 -11.96 -4.02
C ASN A 74 -10.91 -11.46 -2.60
N ASN A 75 -11.55 -12.27 -1.75
CA ASN A 75 -11.81 -11.90 -0.35
C ASN A 75 -10.52 -11.83 0.47
N LEU A 76 -9.60 -12.79 0.30
CA LEU A 76 -8.30 -12.78 0.96
C LEU A 76 -7.48 -11.54 0.56
N ARG A 77 -7.50 -11.19 -0.73
CA ARG A 77 -6.89 -9.95 -1.24
C ARG A 77 -7.51 -8.70 -0.60
N GLY A 78 -8.84 -8.63 -0.52
CA GLY A 78 -9.52 -7.51 0.15
C GLY A 78 -9.12 -7.40 1.62
N PHE A 79 -9.10 -8.54 2.34
CA PHE A 79 -8.73 -8.61 3.75
C PHE A 79 -7.29 -8.18 4.00
N LEU A 80 -6.33 -8.74 3.27
CA LEU A 80 -4.92 -8.35 3.37
C LEU A 80 -4.71 -6.90 2.97
N GLY A 81 -5.46 -6.42 1.96
CA GLY A 81 -5.48 -5.02 1.57
C GLY A 81 -5.88 -4.11 2.72
N CYS A 82 -6.85 -4.48 3.56
CA CYS A 82 -7.23 -3.69 4.74
C CYS A 82 -6.10 -3.56 5.76
N PHE A 83 -5.37 -4.65 6.06
CA PHE A 83 -4.18 -4.55 6.93
C PHE A 83 -3.12 -3.64 6.34
N LEU A 84 -2.92 -3.74 5.03
CA LEU A 84 -1.97 -2.93 4.30
C LEU A 84 -2.33 -1.45 4.30
N VAL A 85 -3.63 -1.12 4.21
CA VAL A 85 -4.15 0.25 4.40
C VAL A 85 -3.81 0.75 5.79
N SER A 86 -4.10 -0.03 6.84
CA SER A 86 -3.83 0.37 8.22
C SER A 86 -2.34 0.63 8.47
N TYR A 87 -1.46 -0.26 8.00
CA TYR A 87 -0.01 -0.05 8.13
C TYR A 87 0.48 1.13 7.30
N SER A 88 -0.01 1.30 6.07
CA SER A 88 0.36 2.44 5.22
C SER A 88 -0.08 3.77 5.85
N PHE A 89 -1.22 3.79 6.55
CA PHE A 89 -1.68 4.96 7.29
C PHE A 89 -0.78 5.28 8.48
N LEU A 90 -0.38 4.28 9.27
CA LEU A 90 0.56 4.47 10.38
C LEU A 90 1.93 5.00 9.90
N PHE A 91 2.46 4.47 8.80
CA PHE A 91 3.69 4.98 8.21
C PHE A 91 3.52 6.38 7.61
N PHE A 92 2.35 6.70 7.06
CA PHE A 92 2.05 8.05 6.60
C PHE A 92 2.08 9.06 7.75
N ILE A 93 1.45 8.75 8.90
CA ILE A 93 1.53 9.61 10.09
C ILE A 93 2.98 9.78 10.54
N ASN A 94 3.75 8.69 10.60
CA ASN A 94 5.16 8.77 10.98
C ASN A 94 5.97 9.64 10.00
N GLN A 95 5.69 9.54 8.71
CA GLN A 95 6.34 10.36 7.70
C GLN A 95 5.98 11.84 7.80
N VAL A 96 4.73 12.16 8.15
CA VAL A 96 4.29 13.54 8.45
C VAL A 96 5.04 14.08 9.66
N TYR A 97 5.23 13.26 10.70
CA TYR A 97 6.01 13.63 11.88
C TYR A 97 7.49 13.90 11.53
N ILE A 98 8.13 13.05 10.73
CA ILE A 98 9.50 13.27 10.25
C ILE A 98 9.61 14.56 9.43
N CYS A 99 8.64 14.85 8.55
CA CYS A 99 8.59 16.12 7.83
C CYS A 99 8.53 17.32 8.78
N PHE A 100 7.74 17.23 9.87
CA PHE A 100 7.64 18.29 10.86
C PHE A 100 8.96 18.54 11.58
N GLU A 101 9.66 17.49 12.03
CA GLU A 101 10.99 17.60 12.64
C GLU A 101 12.04 18.18 11.67
N TYR A 102 12.03 17.74 10.41
CA TYR A 102 12.93 18.31 9.38
C TYR A 102 12.63 19.77 9.06
N ASN A 103 11.38 20.19 9.13
CA ASN A 103 11.01 21.59 8.96
C ASN A 103 11.52 22.44 10.14
N LYS A 104 11.43 21.93 11.38
CA LYS A 104 11.93 22.63 12.58
C LYS A 104 13.44 22.88 12.53
N ILE A 105 14.20 21.95 11.96
CA ILE A 105 15.67 22.01 11.88
C ILE A 105 16.13 22.64 10.53
N ASN A 106 15.21 23.05 9.65
CA ASN A 106 15.50 23.51 8.29
C ASN A 106 16.42 22.54 7.52
N SER A 107 16.16 21.25 7.65
CA SER A 107 16.98 20.21 7.03
C SER A 107 16.84 20.25 5.51
N PRO A 108 17.95 20.14 4.74
CA PRO A 108 17.89 20.04 3.28
C PRO A 108 17.16 18.78 2.79
N LYS A 109 16.90 17.81 3.69
CA LYS A 109 16.17 16.57 3.40
C LYS A 109 14.64 16.76 3.38
N LEU A 110 14.13 17.93 3.76
CA LEU A 110 12.69 18.21 3.84
C LEU A 110 11.98 17.95 2.50
N ALA A 111 12.56 18.39 1.38
CA ALA A 111 11.96 18.21 0.06
C ALA A 111 11.76 16.72 -0.28
N VAL A 112 12.77 15.89 -0.03
CA VAL A 112 12.71 14.42 -0.24
C VAL A 112 11.65 13.80 0.68
N SER A 113 11.58 14.25 1.92
CA SER A 113 10.60 13.78 2.90
C SER A 113 9.16 14.10 2.48
N ILE A 114 8.93 15.27 1.89
CA ILE A 114 7.63 15.69 1.35
C ILE A 114 7.24 14.83 0.14
N TYR A 115 8.16 14.55 -0.80
CA TYR A 115 7.86 13.66 -1.93
C TYR A 115 7.45 12.26 -1.46
N LEU A 116 8.13 11.72 -0.46
CA LEU A 116 7.78 10.43 0.13
C LEU A 116 6.40 10.49 0.80
N CYS A 117 6.07 11.58 1.49
CA CYS A 117 4.76 11.80 2.10
C CYS A 117 3.63 11.82 1.05
N VAL A 118 3.81 12.54 -0.06
CA VAL A 118 2.85 12.58 -1.17
C VAL A 118 2.69 11.19 -1.80
N TYR A 119 3.79 10.46 -2.02
CA TYR A 119 3.75 9.10 -2.52
C TYR A 119 2.95 8.16 -1.59
N MET A 120 3.19 8.23 -0.28
CA MET A 120 2.48 7.44 0.72
C MET A 120 0.98 7.72 0.71
N PHE A 121 0.58 8.98 0.54
CA PHE A 121 -0.82 9.35 0.40
C PHE A 121 -1.46 8.74 -0.85
N LEU A 122 -0.81 8.87 -2.01
CA LEU A 122 -1.30 8.27 -3.26
C LEU A 122 -1.39 6.74 -3.17
N TYR A 123 -0.41 6.11 -2.52
CA TYR A 123 -0.40 4.68 -2.26
C TYR A 123 -1.56 4.25 -1.36
N LEU A 124 -1.81 4.98 -0.27
CA LEU A 124 -2.94 4.75 0.62
C LEU A 124 -4.28 4.82 -0.13
N CYS A 125 -4.50 5.87 -0.92
CA CYS A 125 -5.70 6.01 -1.76
C CYS A 125 -5.85 4.83 -2.71
N SER A 126 -4.77 4.40 -3.34
CA SER A 126 -4.79 3.29 -4.29
C SER A 126 -5.15 1.95 -3.64
N LEU A 127 -4.59 1.68 -2.46
CA LEU A 127 -4.94 0.51 -1.65
C LEU A 127 -6.41 0.52 -1.24
N CYS A 128 -6.94 1.66 -0.80
CA CYS A 128 -8.35 1.82 -0.45
C CYS A 128 -9.28 1.50 -1.64
N ILE A 129 -8.95 2.01 -2.83
CA ILE A 129 -9.74 1.74 -4.04
C ILE A 129 -9.73 0.24 -4.38
N GLU A 130 -8.55 -0.40 -4.32
CA GLU A 130 -8.40 -1.80 -4.71
C GLU A 130 -8.99 -2.76 -3.66
N SER A 131 -8.90 -2.43 -2.37
CA SER A 131 -9.53 -3.19 -1.29
C SER A 131 -11.06 -3.12 -1.38
N LEU A 132 -11.64 -1.92 -1.52
CA LEU A 132 -13.08 -1.71 -1.73
C LEU A 132 -13.59 -2.46 -2.96
N ARG A 133 -12.83 -2.42 -4.07
CA ARG A 133 -13.20 -3.14 -5.29
C ARG A 133 -13.19 -4.66 -5.10
N SER A 134 -12.22 -5.18 -4.34
CA SER A 134 -12.11 -6.61 -4.05
C SER A 134 -13.33 -7.13 -3.29
N PHE A 135 -13.90 -6.32 -2.39
CA PHE A 135 -15.16 -6.62 -1.72
C PHE A 135 -16.40 -6.39 -2.60
N SER A 136 -16.39 -5.34 -3.44
CA SER A 136 -17.55 -4.92 -4.25
C SER A 136 -17.88 -5.88 -5.41
N LYS A 137 -16.89 -6.60 -5.99
CA LYS A 137 -17.14 -7.59 -7.06
C LYS A 137 -18.21 -8.64 -6.68
N LYS A 138 -18.41 -8.90 -5.39
CA LYS A 138 -19.43 -9.81 -4.86
C LYS A 138 -20.86 -9.30 -5.10
N LYS A 139 -21.10 -7.98 -5.11
CA LYS A 139 -22.44 -7.39 -5.35
C LYS A 139 -22.88 -7.59 -6.79
N VAL A 140 -22.02 -7.27 -7.77
CA VAL A 140 -22.35 -7.35 -9.20
C VAL A 140 -22.60 -8.79 -9.68
N ILE A 141 -21.86 -9.77 -9.15
CA ILE A 141 -22.06 -11.18 -9.52
C ILE A 141 -23.36 -11.73 -8.92
N LYS A 142 -23.69 -11.37 -7.67
CA LYS A 142 -24.96 -11.76 -7.03
C LYS A 142 -26.17 -11.12 -7.71
N GLU A 143 -26.10 -9.84 -8.08
CA GLU A 143 -27.16 -9.13 -8.81
C GLU A 143 -27.41 -9.75 -10.19
N LYS A 144 -26.35 -10.12 -10.92
CA LYS A 144 -26.49 -10.80 -12.22
C LYS A 144 -27.06 -12.21 -12.10
N GLN A 145 -26.74 -12.95 -11.04
CA GLN A 145 -27.34 -14.27 -10.80
C GLN A 145 -28.82 -14.16 -10.39
N GLN A 146 -29.20 -13.18 -9.56
CA GLN A 146 -30.60 -12.95 -9.21
C GLN A 146 -31.45 -12.44 -10.38
N ALA A 147 -30.86 -11.68 -11.31
CA ALA A 147 -31.54 -11.27 -12.55
C ALA A 147 -31.75 -12.44 -13.53
N ALA A 148 -30.82 -13.41 -13.56
CA ALA A 148 -30.92 -14.59 -14.43
C ALA A 148 -31.94 -15.63 -13.94
N ILE A 149 -32.21 -15.72 -12.64
CA ILE A 149 -33.14 -16.71 -12.05
C ILE A 149 -34.62 -16.24 -12.15
N LYS A 150 -34.89 -15.04 -12.66
CA LYS A 150 -36.25 -14.45 -12.72
C LYS A 150 -37.01 -14.65 -14.03
N ILE A 151 -36.54 -15.52 -14.94
CA ILE A 151 -37.26 -15.83 -16.18
C ILE A 151 -37.26 -17.33 -16.41
N GLU A 152 -38.14 -18.05 -15.74
CA GLU A 152 -38.82 -19.21 -16.32
C GLU A 152 -40.29 -19.11 -15.89
N VAL A 153 -41.14 -18.77 -16.88
CA VAL A 153 -42.60 -18.85 -16.84
C VAL A 153 -43.01 -20.26 -17.21
#